data_AF-A0A7J2LQS0-F1
#
_entry.id   AF-A0A7J2LQS0-F1
#
_cell.length_a   1.000
_cell.length_b   1.000
_cell.length_c   1.000
_cell.angle_alpha   90.00
_cell.angle_beta   90.00
_cell.angle_gamma   90.00
#
_symmetry.space_group_name_H-M   'P 1'
#
loop_
_entity.id
_entity.type
_entity.pdbx_description
1 polymer ?
#
loop_
_entity_poly.entity_id
_entity_poly.type
_entity_poly.pdbx_seq_one_letter_code
_entity_poly.pdbx_strand_id
1 'polypeptide(L)'
;MAQEDTIQTINLEMRCPICHIGELIMIYKVSLIPYFGGIVLLTIKCNNCGLKITDVVAVSEKGNLPEKYEVKTYTENLGDLLVLSSGSKIEIPELDIELDITGEQGGEITTLEGLIMNIIDMVKILLNDSEDKTRKKVISIISTLKHEKEKPSGSLTIILKDENRRSAVIPNDIWTKKAEDVRTQMMLLDEKSVRKIGQEIAKEKLEK
;
A
#
# COMPACT_ATOMS: atom_id res chain seq x y z
N MET A 1 14.57 16.29 13.58
CA MET A 1 13.87 17.35 12.83
C MET A 1 12.69 16.68 12.16
N ALA A 2 11.50 16.81 12.73
CA ALA A 2 10.28 16.24 12.17
C ALA A 2 9.98 16.99 10.87
N GLN A 3 10.06 16.32 9.73
CA GLN A 3 9.73 16.92 8.44
C GLN A 3 8.21 17.10 8.41
N GLU A 4 7.78 18.34 8.18
CA GLU A 4 6.37 18.76 8.25
C GLU A 4 5.47 17.88 7.39
N ASP A 5 4.40 17.40 8.01
CA ASP A 5 3.45 16.43 7.47
C ASP A 5 2.43 17.10 6.53
N THR A 6 2.91 17.95 5.61
CA THR A 6 2.09 18.90 4.86
C THR A 6 1.74 18.36 3.47
N ILE A 7 0.44 18.35 3.15
CA ILE A 7 -0.07 18.07 1.80
C ILE A 7 0.26 19.25 0.88
N GLN A 8 0.87 18.97 -0.26
CA GLN A 8 1.28 19.96 -1.26
C GLN A 8 0.35 19.90 -2.47
N THR A 9 0.20 21.02 -3.18
CA THR A 9 -0.58 21.11 -4.42
C THR A 9 0.20 21.90 -5.45
N ILE A 10 0.31 21.36 -6.67
CA ILE A 10 0.98 21.99 -7.80
C ILE A 10 0.11 21.92 -9.05
N ASN A 11 0.21 22.93 -9.92
CA ASN A 11 -0.31 22.85 -11.28
C ASN A 11 0.74 22.12 -12.14
N LEU A 12 0.32 21.13 -12.94
CA LEU A 12 1.22 20.41 -13.85
C LEU A 12 1.50 21.18 -15.14
N GLU A 13 0.87 22.34 -15.34
CA GLU A 13 0.96 23.16 -16.55
C GLU A 13 0.57 22.38 -17.82
N MET A 14 -0.31 21.39 -17.64
CA MET A 14 -0.79 20.50 -18.68
C MET A 14 -2.29 20.67 -18.89
N ARG A 15 -2.73 20.70 -20.15
CA ARG A 15 -4.14 20.61 -20.49
C ARG A 15 -4.65 19.19 -20.26
N CYS A 16 -5.87 19.10 -19.75
CA CYS A 16 -6.53 17.83 -19.53
C CYS A 16 -6.68 17.06 -20.85
N PRO A 17 -6.22 15.80 -20.94
CA PRO A 17 -6.33 15.01 -22.17
C PRO A 17 -7.78 14.57 -22.46
N ILE A 18 -8.69 14.70 -21.49
CA ILE A 18 -10.09 14.25 -21.62
C ILE A 18 -11.00 15.37 -22.14
N CYS A 19 -10.89 16.58 -21.58
CA CYS A 19 -11.74 17.70 -21.99
C CYS A 19 -11.01 18.79 -22.76
N HIS A 20 -9.68 18.78 -22.80
CA HIS A 20 -8.82 19.79 -23.46
C HIS A 20 -9.00 21.24 -23.01
N ILE A 21 -9.89 21.49 -22.05
CA ILE A 21 -10.24 22.82 -21.52
C ILE A 21 -9.57 23.05 -20.16
N GLY A 22 -9.77 22.11 -19.22
CA GLY A 22 -9.25 22.23 -17.87
C GLY A 22 -7.76 21.97 -17.77
N GLU A 23 -7.17 22.42 -16.66
CA GLU A 23 -5.77 22.19 -16.29
C GLU A 23 -5.68 21.03 -15.30
N LEU A 24 -4.52 20.36 -15.31
CA LEU A 24 -4.22 19.27 -14.38
C LEU A 24 -3.54 19.81 -13.12
N ILE A 25 -4.15 19.54 -11.97
CA ILE A 25 -3.63 19.88 -10.64
C ILE A 25 -3.22 18.58 -9.95
N MET A 26 -2.00 18.50 -9.46
CA MET A 26 -1.51 17.40 -8.65
C MET A 26 -1.50 17.80 -7.18
N ILE A 27 -2.17 17.01 -6.36
CA ILE A 27 -2.12 17.07 -4.90
C ILE A 27 -1.25 15.90 -4.46
N TYR A 28 -0.23 16.12 -3.63
CA TYR A 28 0.63 15.04 -3.17
C TYR A 28 1.10 15.21 -1.74
N LYS A 29 1.48 14.08 -1.12
CA LYS A 29 2.16 14.02 0.16
C LYS A 29 3.37 13.13 0.00
N VAL A 30 4.54 13.66 0.34
CA VAL A 30 5.73 12.84 0.53
C VAL A 30 5.64 12.28 1.94
N SER A 31 5.62 10.95 2.06
CA SER A 31 5.70 10.29 3.34
C SER A 31 6.98 9.47 3.38
N LEU A 32 7.78 9.62 4.43
CA LEU A 32 8.89 8.73 4.68
C LEU A 32 8.32 7.49 5.36
N ILE A 33 8.21 6.39 4.63
CA ILE A 33 7.98 5.09 5.26
C ILE A 33 9.33 4.69 5.85
N PRO A 34 9.43 4.52 7.18
CA PRO A 34 10.68 4.14 7.81
C PRO A 34 11.31 2.96 7.07
N TYR A 35 12.55 3.15 6.60
CA TYR A 35 13.41 2.12 5.99
C TYR A 35 12.97 1.54 4.63
N PHE A 36 11.86 2.03 4.07
CA PHE A 36 11.51 1.86 2.67
C PHE A 36 12.11 2.98 1.81
N GLY A 37 12.10 4.21 2.35
CA GLY A 37 12.43 5.43 1.63
C GLY A 37 11.25 6.38 1.59
N GLY A 38 11.29 7.36 0.70
CA GLY A 38 10.13 8.20 0.45
C GLY A 38 9.07 7.42 -0.31
N ILE A 39 7.80 7.63 -0.02
CA ILE A 39 6.70 7.42 -0.97
C ILE A 39 6.10 8.77 -1.29
N VAL A 40 5.55 8.87 -2.51
CA VAL A 40 4.71 9.97 -2.92
C VAL A 40 3.31 9.41 -3.08
N LEU A 41 2.43 9.79 -2.16
CA LEU A 41 0.99 9.63 -2.31
C LEU A 41 0.51 10.79 -3.17
N LEU A 42 -0.06 10.53 -4.35
CA LEU A 42 -0.49 11.60 -5.25
C LEU A 42 -1.90 11.41 -5.79
N THR A 43 -2.53 12.52 -6.13
CA THR A 43 -3.78 12.58 -6.87
C THR A 43 -3.68 13.68 -7.92
N ILE A 44 -3.81 13.32 -9.19
CA ILE A 44 -3.93 14.27 -10.30
C ILE A 44 -5.42 14.45 -10.61
N LYS A 45 -5.89 15.70 -10.65
CA LYS A 45 -7.28 16.02 -10.99
C LYS A 45 -7.38 17.11 -12.04
N CYS A 46 -8.40 17.03 -12.90
CA CYS A 46 -8.79 18.14 -13.76
C CYS A 46 -9.74 19.08 -13.01
N ASN A 47 -9.49 20.39 -13.10
CA ASN A 47 -10.35 21.42 -12.50
C ASN A 47 -11.67 21.68 -13.26
N ASN A 48 -11.94 20.96 -14.35
CA ASN A 48 -13.11 21.19 -15.22
C ASN A 48 -13.99 19.95 -15.40
N CYS A 49 -13.43 18.79 -15.80
CA CYS A 49 -14.22 17.65 -16.27
C CYS A 49 -14.27 16.44 -15.32
N GLY A 50 -13.72 16.56 -14.12
CA GLY A 50 -13.77 15.50 -13.10
C GLY A 50 -12.79 14.35 -13.28
N LEU A 51 -11.86 14.41 -14.25
CA LEU A 51 -10.73 13.45 -14.30
C LEU A 51 -10.02 13.44 -12.95
N LYS A 52 -9.82 12.25 -12.38
CA LYS A 52 -9.08 12.01 -11.13
C LYS A 52 -8.28 10.72 -11.28
N ILE A 53 -6.98 10.81 -11.03
CA ILE A 53 -6.04 9.68 -11.02
C ILE A 53 -5.36 9.71 -9.65
N THR A 54 -5.33 8.58 -8.94
CA THR A 54 -4.69 8.48 -7.63
C THR A 54 -3.63 7.38 -7.70
N ASP A 55 -2.45 7.63 -7.16
CA ASP A 55 -1.38 6.64 -7.18
C ASP A 55 -0.45 6.76 -5.98
N VAL A 56 0.28 5.69 -5.71
CA VAL A 56 1.34 5.61 -4.71
C VAL A 56 2.64 5.24 -5.41
N VAL A 57 3.62 6.13 -5.31
CA VAL A 57 4.92 5.96 -5.99
C VAL A 57 6.02 5.84 -4.96
N ALA A 58 6.79 4.74 -5.02
CA ALA A 58 8.02 4.62 -4.26
C ALA A 58 9.09 5.58 -4.77
N VAL A 59 9.63 6.39 -3.88
CA VAL A 59 10.80 7.25 -4.08
C VAL A 59 11.96 6.62 -3.33
N SER A 60 12.59 5.62 -3.97
CA SER A 60 13.85 5.10 -3.47
C SER A 60 15.00 6.03 -3.88
N GLU A 61 15.96 6.29 -2.97
CA GLU A 61 17.21 6.98 -3.32
C GLU A 61 18.06 6.19 -4.33
N LYS A 62 17.77 4.89 -4.48
CA LYS A 62 18.40 3.97 -5.42
C LYS A 62 17.37 3.61 -6.48
N GLY A 63 17.19 4.44 -7.50
CA GLY A 63 16.16 4.32 -8.55
C GLY A 63 16.20 3.06 -9.43
N ASN A 64 16.22 1.86 -8.84
CA ASN A 64 16.20 0.54 -9.46
C ASN A 64 15.69 -0.50 -8.43
N LEU A 65 14.40 -0.43 -8.05
CA LEU A 65 13.77 -1.60 -7.41
C LEU A 65 13.74 -2.77 -8.41
N PRO A 66 13.84 -4.03 -7.95
CA PRO A 66 13.63 -5.18 -8.81
C PRO A 66 12.33 -5.10 -9.61
N GLU A 67 12.38 -5.53 -10.87
CA GLU A 67 11.18 -5.71 -11.71
C GLU A 67 10.34 -6.91 -11.25
N LYS A 68 10.92 -7.78 -10.42
CA LYS A 68 10.29 -9.00 -9.95
C LYS A 68 10.66 -9.29 -8.50
N TYR A 69 9.65 -9.60 -7.70
CA TYR A 69 9.77 -10.14 -6.36
C TYR A 69 9.05 -11.49 -6.28
N GLU A 70 9.60 -12.41 -5.49
CA GLU A 70 8.98 -13.70 -5.21
C GLU A 70 8.94 -13.91 -3.70
N VAL A 71 7.74 -14.19 -3.17
CA VAL A 71 7.51 -14.39 -1.74
C VAL A 71 6.71 -15.67 -1.57
N LYS A 72 7.20 -16.57 -0.71
CA LYS A 72 6.44 -17.76 -0.33
C LYS A 72 5.54 -17.45 0.83
N THR A 73 4.41 -18.14 0.89
CA THR A 73 3.43 -18.03 1.99
C THR A 73 3.85 -18.81 3.23
N TYR A 74 5.08 -18.60 3.72
CA TYR A 74 5.48 -19.10 5.04
C TYR A 74 4.93 -18.20 6.15
N THR A 75 4.96 -18.71 7.38
CA THR A 75 4.42 -17.99 8.56
C THR A 75 5.09 -16.63 8.75
N GLU A 76 6.40 -16.58 8.57
CA GLU A 76 7.22 -15.38 8.68
C GLU A 76 6.90 -14.33 7.61
N ASN A 77 6.38 -14.74 6.46
CA ASN A 77 6.14 -13.87 5.31
C ASN A 77 4.72 -13.33 5.22
N LEU A 78 3.74 -13.90 5.95
CA LEU A 78 2.35 -13.42 5.88
C LEU A 78 2.19 -11.94 6.27
N GLY A 79 3.06 -11.45 7.14
CA GLY A 79 3.09 -10.05 7.55
C GLY A 79 3.95 -9.15 6.65
N ASP A 80 4.57 -9.67 5.60
CA ASP A 80 5.40 -8.87 4.70
C ASP A 80 4.52 -7.79 4.04
N LEU A 81 5.00 -6.55 4.07
CA LEU A 81 4.31 -5.41 3.48
C LEU A 81 4.55 -5.40 1.97
N LEU A 82 3.48 -5.34 1.21
CA LEU A 82 3.47 -5.24 -0.25
C LEU A 82 3.08 -3.80 -0.62
N VAL A 83 3.98 -3.14 -1.33
CA VAL A 83 3.72 -1.86 -1.98
C VAL A 83 3.55 -2.15 -3.46
N LEU A 84 2.33 -2.04 -3.95
CA LEU A 84 1.93 -2.33 -5.32
C LEU A 84 1.75 -1.02 -6.07
N SER A 85 2.54 -0.77 -7.11
CA SER A 85 2.38 0.40 -7.96
C SER A 85 1.25 0.19 -8.97
N SER A 86 0.67 1.27 -9.48
CA SER A 86 -0.24 1.20 -10.61
C SER A 86 0.45 0.60 -11.85
N GLY A 87 -0.16 -0.42 -12.43
CA GLY A 87 0.38 -1.16 -13.58
C GLY A 87 1.28 -2.34 -13.20
N SER A 88 1.42 -2.66 -11.91
CA SER A 88 2.08 -3.90 -11.48
C SER A 88 1.16 -5.12 -11.61
N LYS A 89 1.74 -6.32 -11.59
CA LYS A 89 1.04 -7.59 -11.73
C LYS A 89 1.39 -8.55 -10.59
N ILE A 90 0.39 -9.23 -10.06
CA ILE A 90 0.54 -10.35 -9.12
C ILE A 90 0.24 -11.66 -9.83
N GLU A 91 1.09 -12.66 -9.63
CA GLU A 91 0.88 -14.03 -10.11
C GLU A 91 0.99 -15.03 -8.95
N ILE A 92 0.09 -16.02 -8.94
CA ILE A 92 0.14 -17.21 -8.06
C ILE A 92 0.12 -18.44 -8.96
N PRO A 93 1.29 -18.91 -9.43
CA PRO A 93 1.37 -19.96 -10.45
C PRO A 93 0.68 -21.26 -10.04
N GLU A 94 0.74 -21.63 -8.75
CA GLU A 94 0.15 -22.86 -8.23
C GLU A 94 -1.39 -22.88 -8.31
N LEU A 95 -2.01 -21.71 -8.40
CA LEU A 95 -3.46 -21.55 -8.50
C LEU A 95 -3.93 -21.03 -9.86
N ASP A 96 -3.02 -20.79 -10.79
CA ASP A 96 -3.33 -20.21 -12.11
C ASP A 96 -4.06 -18.85 -11.96
N ILE A 97 -3.59 -18.04 -11.01
CA ILE A 97 -4.12 -16.70 -10.71
C ILE A 97 -3.16 -15.66 -11.25
N GLU A 98 -3.71 -14.71 -12.00
CA GLU A 98 -3.04 -13.50 -12.44
C GLU A 98 -3.94 -12.30 -12.13
N LEU A 99 -3.34 -11.25 -11.57
CA LEU A 99 -4.06 -10.04 -11.15
C LEU A 99 -3.27 -8.82 -11.60
N ASP A 100 -3.92 -7.97 -12.39
CA ASP A 100 -3.37 -6.69 -12.79
C ASP A 100 -3.82 -5.59 -11.82
N ILE A 101 -2.87 -4.83 -11.30
CA ILE A 101 -3.13 -3.67 -10.43
C ILE A 101 -3.47 -2.49 -11.35
N THR A 102 -4.76 -2.35 -11.66
CA THR A 102 -5.23 -1.35 -12.63
C THR A 102 -5.23 0.06 -12.05
N GLY A 103 -4.95 1.05 -12.91
CA GLY A 103 -4.85 2.47 -12.51
C GLY A 103 -6.13 3.14 -12.02
N GLU A 104 -7.29 2.49 -12.13
CA GLU A 104 -8.53 2.99 -11.48
C GLU A 104 -8.50 2.78 -9.96
N GLN A 105 -7.82 1.74 -9.48
CA GLN A 105 -7.66 1.47 -8.04
C GLN A 105 -6.48 2.27 -7.44
N GLY A 106 -5.53 2.70 -8.28
CA GLY A 106 -4.27 3.30 -7.86
C GLY A 106 -3.31 2.27 -7.27
N GLY A 107 -2.08 2.68 -6.96
CA GLY A 107 -1.18 1.83 -6.16
C GLY A 107 -1.78 1.49 -4.79
N GLU A 108 -1.50 0.28 -4.30
CA GLU A 108 -2.03 -0.27 -3.04
C GLU A 108 -0.88 -0.57 -2.07
N ILE A 109 -1.10 -0.34 -0.78
CA ILE A 109 -0.21 -0.85 0.28
C ILE A 109 -1.01 -1.84 1.11
N THR A 110 -0.54 -3.09 1.17
CA THR A 110 -1.21 -4.19 1.88
C THR A 110 -0.17 -5.12 2.49
N THR A 111 -0.60 -6.17 3.20
CA THR A 111 0.27 -7.28 3.62
C THR A 111 0.06 -8.49 2.72
N LEU A 112 0.95 -9.48 2.77
CA LEU A 112 0.74 -10.74 2.07
C LEU A 112 -0.58 -11.42 2.49
N GLU A 113 -0.91 -11.40 3.78
CA GLU A 113 -2.20 -11.87 4.30
C GLU A 113 -3.38 -11.05 3.74
N GLY A 114 -3.25 -9.72 3.73
CA GLY A 114 -4.27 -8.81 3.21
C GLY A 114 -4.54 -9.05 1.73
N LEU A 115 -3.49 -9.24 0.94
CA LEU A 115 -3.59 -9.62 -0.47
C LEU A 115 -4.35 -10.95 -0.63
N ILE A 116 -3.99 -12.00 0.13
CA ILE A 116 -4.69 -13.29 0.08
C ILE A 116 -6.18 -13.13 0.39
N MET A 117 -6.54 -12.31 1.39
CA MET A 117 -7.95 -12.01 1.70
C MET A 117 -8.67 -11.33 0.54
N ASN A 118 -8.05 -10.31 -0.05
CA ASN A 118 -8.62 -9.59 -1.19
C ASN A 118 -8.88 -10.53 -2.37
N ILE A 119 -7.93 -11.43 -2.66
CA ILE A 119 -8.07 -12.44 -3.72
C ILE A 119 -9.22 -13.40 -3.42
N ILE A 120 -9.33 -13.88 -2.17
CA ILE A 120 -10.46 -14.73 -1.75
C ILE A 120 -11.79 -14.02 -2.02
N ASP A 121 -11.90 -12.74 -1.71
CA ASP A 121 -13.13 -11.98 -1.89
C ASP A 121 -13.45 -11.72 -3.37
N MET A 122 -12.45 -11.43 -4.21
CA MET A 122 -12.61 -11.34 -5.67
C MET A 122 -13.08 -12.68 -6.27
N VAL A 123 -12.44 -13.79 -5.90
CA VAL A 123 -12.75 -15.12 -6.43
C VAL A 123 -14.14 -15.59 -5.98
N LYS A 124 -14.61 -15.20 -4.79
CA LYS A 124 -15.98 -15.50 -4.33
C LYS A 124 -17.06 -14.92 -5.24
N ILE A 125 -16.83 -13.75 -5.84
CA ILE A 125 -17.83 -13.12 -6.73
C ILE A 125 -18.14 -14.03 -7.92
N LEU A 126 -17.13 -14.75 -8.43
CA LEU A 126 -17.26 -15.67 -9.55
C LEU A 126 -18.14 -16.89 -9.23
N LEU A 127 -18.42 -17.19 -7.95
CA LEU A 127 -19.28 -18.31 -7.56
C LEU A 127 -20.73 -18.13 -8.01
N ASN A 128 -21.20 -16.90 -8.21
CA ASN A 128 -22.60 -16.67 -8.56
C ASN A 128 -22.90 -16.96 -10.04
N ASP A 129 -21.91 -16.85 -10.93
CA ASP A 129 -22.08 -16.92 -12.38
C ASP A 129 -21.45 -18.19 -13.02
N SER A 130 -20.97 -19.14 -12.20
CA SER A 130 -20.21 -20.31 -12.68
C SER A 130 -21.05 -21.58 -12.87
N GLU A 131 -20.85 -22.29 -13.99
CA GLU A 131 -21.31 -23.68 -14.18
C GLU A 131 -20.65 -24.66 -13.18
N ASP A 132 -21.22 -25.87 -13.03
CA ASP A 132 -20.82 -26.86 -12.00
C ASP A 132 -19.32 -27.20 -11.96
N LYS A 133 -18.67 -27.34 -13.13
CA LYS A 133 -17.23 -27.66 -13.20
C LYS A 133 -16.37 -26.47 -12.76
N THR A 134 -16.70 -25.27 -13.23
CA THR A 134 -16.02 -24.03 -12.86
C THR A 134 -16.19 -23.73 -11.38
N ARG A 135 -17.40 -23.94 -10.85
CA ARG A 135 -17.72 -23.76 -9.43
C ARG A 135 -16.82 -24.62 -8.53
N LYS A 136 -16.57 -25.88 -8.90
CA LYS A 136 -15.65 -26.77 -8.14
C LYS A 136 -14.22 -26.24 -8.13
N LYS A 137 -13.70 -25.75 -9.26
CA LYS A 137 -12.36 -25.14 -9.33
C LYS A 137 -12.27 -23.90 -8.44
N VAL A 138 -13.26 -23.02 -8.51
CA VAL A 138 -13.34 -21.80 -7.68
C VAL A 138 -13.36 -22.14 -6.19
N ILE A 139 -14.17 -23.13 -5.78
CA ILE A 139 -14.21 -23.59 -4.39
C ILE A 139 -12.85 -24.15 -3.93
N SER A 140 -12.16 -24.94 -4.77
CA SER A 140 -10.84 -25.45 -4.43
C SER A 140 -9.81 -24.34 -4.25
N ILE A 141 -9.82 -23.32 -5.12
CA ILE A 141 -8.92 -22.16 -5.01
C ILE A 141 -9.16 -21.43 -3.68
N ILE A 142 -10.42 -21.13 -3.36
CA ILE A 142 -10.77 -20.46 -2.10
C ILE A 142 -10.32 -21.30 -0.90
N SER A 143 -10.49 -22.63 -0.96
CA SER A 143 -10.07 -23.53 0.11
C SER A 143 -8.56 -23.50 0.31
N THR A 144 -7.77 -23.54 -0.76
CA THR A 144 -6.31 -23.48 -0.69
C THR A 144 -5.84 -22.14 -0.12
N LEU A 145 -6.39 -21.01 -0.62
CA LEU A 145 -6.05 -19.68 -0.12
C LEU A 145 -6.38 -19.52 1.37
N LYS A 146 -7.54 -20.01 1.81
CA LYS A 146 -7.92 -20.00 3.24
C LYS A 146 -7.01 -20.86 4.10
N HIS A 147 -6.68 -22.07 3.63
CA HIS A 147 -5.75 -22.94 4.34
C HIS A 147 -4.39 -22.26 4.50
N GLU A 148 -3.87 -21.68 3.41
CA GLU A 148 -2.56 -21.05 3.44
C GLU A 148 -2.53 -19.79 4.29
N LYS A 149 -3.65 -19.07 4.38
CA LYS A 149 -3.83 -17.97 5.33
C LYS A 149 -3.79 -18.46 6.79
N GLU A 150 -4.54 -19.50 7.14
CA GLU A 150 -4.70 -19.96 8.53
C GLU A 150 -3.52 -20.81 9.02
N LYS A 151 -2.93 -21.61 8.12
CA LYS A 151 -1.82 -22.53 8.37
C LYS A 151 -0.81 -22.41 7.22
N PRO A 152 0.02 -21.36 7.24
CA PRO A 152 1.01 -21.10 6.22
C PRO A 152 1.96 -22.29 6.09
N SER A 153 2.08 -22.83 4.89
CA SER A 153 2.92 -23.99 4.58
C SER A 153 4.02 -23.67 3.57
N GLY A 154 3.98 -22.47 2.98
CA GLY A 154 4.80 -22.08 1.83
C GLY A 154 4.42 -22.83 0.55
N SER A 155 3.17 -23.28 0.46
CA SER A 155 2.66 -24.01 -0.70
C SER A 155 2.39 -23.10 -1.91
N LEU A 156 2.24 -21.80 -1.67
CA LEU A 156 1.98 -20.79 -2.70
C LEU A 156 3.17 -19.85 -2.83
N THR A 157 3.43 -19.43 -4.07
CA THR A 157 4.42 -18.42 -4.40
C THR A 157 3.71 -17.19 -4.96
N ILE A 158 3.82 -16.07 -4.27
CA ILE A 158 3.34 -14.77 -4.75
C ILE A 158 4.46 -14.09 -5.52
N ILE A 159 4.22 -13.85 -6.80
CA ILE A 159 5.15 -13.18 -7.69
C ILE A 159 4.61 -11.78 -7.99
N LEU A 160 5.37 -10.75 -7.62
CA LEU A 160 5.08 -9.36 -7.95
C LEU A 160 5.97 -8.92 -9.10
N LYS A 161 5.38 -8.51 -10.22
CA LYS A 161 6.07 -7.94 -11.38
C LYS A 161 5.73 -6.47 -11.53
N ASP A 162 6.73 -5.63 -11.73
CA ASP A 162 6.55 -4.21 -12.00
C ASP A 162 7.66 -3.70 -12.94
N GLU A 163 7.31 -3.50 -14.21
CA GLU A 163 8.20 -2.95 -15.23
C GLU A 163 8.68 -1.53 -14.90
N ASN A 164 7.88 -0.76 -14.14
CA ASN A 164 8.21 0.60 -13.74
C ASN A 164 9.10 0.66 -12.50
N ARG A 165 9.38 -0.47 -11.84
CA ARG A 165 10.28 -0.59 -10.67
C ARG A 165 9.89 0.35 -9.53
N ARG A 166 8.58 0.43 -9.23
CA ARG A 166 7.96 1.26 -8.19
C ARG A 166 7.31 0.44 -7.08
N SER A 167 7.12 -0.86 -7.28
CA SER A 167 6.62 -1.81 -6.30
C SER A 167 7.74 -2.35 -5.40
N ALA A 168 7.39 -2.78 -4.19
CA ALA A 168 8.32 -3.50 -3.34
C ALA A 168 7.64 -4.48 -2.37
N VAL A 169 8.46 -5.41 -1.87
CA VAL A 169 8.14 -6.31 -0.77
C VAL A 169 9.05 -5.95 0.40
N ILE A 170 8.47 -5.77 1.59
CA ILE A 170 9.18 -5.42 2.82
C ILE A 170 8.94 -6.49 3.88
N PRO A 171 9.98 -7.19 4.34
CA PRO A 171 9.86 -8.19 5.39
C PRO A 171 9.20 -7.69 6.68
N ASN A 172 8.34 -8.51 7.27
CA ASN A 172 7.54 -8.18 8.45
C ASN A 172 8.38 -7.71 9.64
N ASP A 173 9.43 -8.46 9.95
CA ASP A 173 10.36 -8.21 11.05
C ASP A 173 11.05 -6.84 10.93
N ILE A 174 11.33 -6.41 9.70
CA ILE A 174 11.94 -5.12 9.42
C ILE A 174 10.95 -4.00 9.72
N TRP A 175 9.75 -4.01 9.15
CA TRP A 175 8.85 -2.86 9.28
C TRP A 175 8.20 -2.78 10.67
N THR A 176 7.93 -3.91 11.34
CA THR A 176 7.32 -3.94 12.69
C THR A 176 8.25 -3.46 13.79
N LYS A 177 9.46 -4.02 13.89
CA LYS A 177 10.48 -3.59 14.89
C LYS A 177 10.71 -2.08 14.85
N LYS A 178 10.67 -1.54 13.64
CA LYS A 178 10.93 -0.13 13.36
C LYS A 178 9.71 0.76 13.59
N ALA A 179 8.51 0.27 13.33
CA ALA A 179 7.28 0.93 13.77
C ALA A 179 7.22 1.02 15.30
N GLU A 180 7.68 -0.02 16.01
CA GLU A 180 7.82 -0.01 17.47
C GLU A 180 8.86 0.99 17.95
N ASP A 181 10.02 1.11 17.28
CA ASP A 181 11.04 2.12 17.59
C ASP A 181 10.48 3.55 17.44
N VAL A 182 9.80 3.84 16.32
CA VAL A 182 9.18 5.16 16.08
C VAL A 182 8.09 5.45 17.12
N ARG A 183 7.22 4.47 17.41
CA ARG A 183 6.18 4.61 18.43
C ARG A 183 6.80 4.88 19.80
N THR A 184 7.89 4.20 20.15
CA THR A 184 8.63 4.42 21.39
C THR A 184 9.21 5.83 21.44
N GLN A 185 9.84 6.30 20.35
CA GLN A 185 10.34 7.68 20.25
C GLN A 185 9.23 8.73 20.36
N MET A 186 8.04 8.48 19.81
CA MET A 186 6.88 9.37 19.93
C MET A 186 6.26 9.35 21.34
N MET A 187 6.30 8.20 22.03
CA MET A 187 5.85 8.05 23.42
C MET A 187 6.84 8.62 24.44
N LEU A 188 8.12 8.74 24.08
CA LEU A 188 9.14 9.45 24.85
C LEU A 188 9.02 10.96 24.65
N LEU A 189 7.86 11.54 24.98
CA LEU A 189 7.89 12.88 25.55
C LEU A 189 8.67 12.76 26.85
N ASP A 190 9.91 13.28 26.87
CA ASP A 190 10.69 13.25 28.10
C ASP A 190 9.90 13.92 29.24
N GLU A 191 10.18 13.52 30.48
CA GLU A 191 9.45 14.02 31.66
C GLU A 191 9.44 15.55 31.73
N LYS A 192 10.47 16.22 31.17
CA LYS A 192 10.55 17.68 31.06
C LYS A 192 9.53 18.24 30.07
N SER A 193 9.32 17.58 28.94
CA SER A 193 8.38 17.96 27.88
C SER A 193 6.94 17.79 28.36
N VAL A 194 6.63 16.67 29.02
CA VAL A 194 5.31 16.45 29.66
C VAL A 194 5.05 17.48 30.76
N ARG A 195 6.06 17.77 31.59
CA ARG A 195 5.96 18.78 32.65
C ARG A 195 5.73 20.18 32.10
N LYS A 196 6.40 20.54 31.00
CA LYS A 196 6.24 21.83 30.33
C LYS A 196 4.83 21.99 29.74
N ILE A 197 4.34 20.96 29.04
CA ILE A 197 2.97 20.93 28.49
C ILE A 197 1.94 21.02 29.63
N GLY A 198 2.14 20.27 30.72
CA GLY A 198 1.28 20.34 31.90
C GLY A 198 1.24 21.73 32.56
N GLN A 199 2.39 22.41 32.63
CA GLN A 199 2.48 23.78 33.15
C GLN A 199 1.76 24.79 32.26
N GLU A 200 1.89 24.66 30.93
CA GLU A 200 1.20 25.53 29.96
C GLU A 200 -0.32 25.37 30.02
N ILE A 201 -0.82 24.12 30.07
CA ILE A 201 -2.26 23.83 30.23
C ILE A 201 -2.81 24.35 31.56
N ALA A 202 -2.05 24.18 32.65
CA ALA A 202 -2.47 24.67 33.97
C ALA A 202 -2.56 26.20 34.00
N LYS A 203 -1.58 26.89 33.41
CA LYS A 203 -1.57 28.36 33.32
C LYS A 203 -2.77 28.89 32.54
N GLU A 204 -3.06 28.28 31.39
CA GLU A 204 -4.19 28.68 30.54
C GLU A 204 -5.57 28.44 31.20
N LYS A 205 -5.67 27.43 32.09
CA LYS A 205 -6.90 27.11 32.83
C LYS A 205 -7.06 27.88 34.15
N LEU A 206 -5.97 28.34 34.75
CA LEU A 206 -5.98 29.09 36.01
C LEU A 206 -6.01 30.61 35.81
N GLU A 207 -5.68 31.10 34.61
CA GLU A 207 -5.80 32.51 34.21
C GLU A 207 -7.17 32.85 33.56
N LYS A 208 -8.15 31.94 33.64
CA LYS A 208 -9.58 32.17 33.36
C LYS A 208 -10.40 32.04 34.64
#